data_AF-A0A0D0DK63-F1
#
_entry.id   AF-A0A0D0DK63-F1
#
_cell.length_a   1.000
_cell.length_b   1.000
_cell.length_c   1.000
_cell.angle_alpha   90.00
_cell.angle_beta   90.00
_cell.angle_gamma   90.00
#
_symmetry.space_group_name_H-M   'P 1'
#
loop_
_entity.id
_entity.type
_entity.pdbx_description
1 polymer ?
#
loop_
_entity_poly.entity_id
_entity_poly.type
_entity_poly.pdbx_seq_one_letter_code
_entity_poly.pdbx_strand_id
1 'polypeptide(L)' 'PAHTTHVYQGLDVVIFGPLKHYWTQECDQIESSRKQSITKSNFASVYAQAHLQALTPDNICTTFQKTGAWPFNPDVVMK' A
#
# COMPACT_ATOMS: atom_id res chain seq x y z
N PRO A 1 3.06 -26.32 5.59
CA PRO A 1 4.20 -25.41 5.29
C PRO A 1 3.68 -23.99 5.02
N ALA A 2 3.96 -23.04 5.91
CA ALA A 2 3.38 -21.70 5.96
C ALA A 2 4.16 -20.66 5.13
N HIS A 3 4.52 -20.99 3.89
CA HIS A 3 5.34 -20.09 3.04
C HIS A 3 4.57 -18.87 2.53
N THR A 4 3.25 -18.98 2.43
CA THR A 4 2.38 -17.89 1.99
C THR A 4 2.28 -16.76 3.03
N THR A 5 2.46 -17.08 4.33
CA THR A 5 2.24 -16.13 5.42
C THR A 5 3.28 -15.01 5.45
N HIS A 6 4.56 -15.27 5.18
CA HIS A 6 5.61 -14.23 5.21
C HIS A 6 5.53 -13.28 4.02
N VAL A 7 5.20 -13.78 2.83
CA VAL A 7 4.96 -12.94 1.64
C VAL A 7 3.76 -12.01 1.85
N TYR A 8 2.70 -12.52 2.49
CA TYR A 8 1.54 -11.70 2.88
C TYR A 8 1.88 -10.64 3.95
N GLN A 9 2.75 -10.96 4.93
CA GLN A 9 3.24 -9.95 5.88
C GLN A 9 4.06 -8.85 5.19
N GLY A 10 4.83 -9.20 4.16
CA GLY A 10 5.54 -8.25 3.31
C GLY A 10 4.60 -7.30 2.57
N LEU A 11 3.48 -7.81 2.05
CA LEU A 11 2.43 -7.00 1.44
C LEU A 11 1.81 -6.02 2.45
N ASP A 12 1.58 -6.46 3.70
CA ASP A 12 1.04 -5.58 4.74
C ASP A 12 1.95 -4.39 5.02
N VAL A 13 3.27 -4.62 5.14
CA VAL A 13 4.23 -3.57 5.48
C VAL A 13 4.47 -2.62 4.31
N VAL A 14 4.59 -3.14 3.09
CA VAL A 14 5.09 -2.33 1.96
C VAL A 14 3.98 -1.83 1.04
N ILE A 15 2.80 -2.47 0.99
CA ILE A 15 1.65 -1.96 0.25
C ILE A 15 0.65 -1.27 1.18
N PHE A 16 0.19 -1.94 2.25
CA PHE A 16 -0.84 -1.34 3.10
C PHE A 16 -0.32 -0.20 3.97
N GLY A 17 0.96 -0.19 4.33
CA GLY A 17 1.61 0.94 5.02
C GLY A 17 1.51 2.25 4.22
N PRO A 18 2.12 2.33 3.02
CA PRO A 18 2.02 3.51 2.15
C PRO A 18 0.59 3.83 1.73
N LEU A 19 -0.22 2.82 1.42
CA LEU A 19 -1.63 3.04 1.05
C LEU A 19 -2.42 3.71 2.18
N LYS A 20 -2.23 3.28 3.44
CA LYS A 20 -2.86 3.91 4.59
C LYS A 20 -2.39 5.36 4.76
N HIS A 21 -1.11 5.63 4.54
CA HIS A 21 -0.56 6.98 4.62
C HIS A 21 -1.19 7.92 3.56
N TYR A 22 -1.19 7.51 2.29
CA TYR A 22 -1.80 8.30 1.22
C TYR A 22 -3.31 8.42 1.38
N TRP A 23 -3.99 7.37 1.85
CA TRP A 23 -5.41 7.44 2.18
C TRP A 23 -5.71 8.51 3.23
N THR A 24 -4.94 8.55 4.32
CA THR A 24 -5.09 9.60 5.35
C THR A 24 -4.84 10.98 4.75
N GLN A 25 -3.80 11.15 3.93
CA GLN A 25 -3.51 12.43 3.28
C GLN A 25 -4.65 12.91 2.36
N GLU A 26 -5.22 12.02 1.55
CA GLU A 26 -6.34 12.36 0.67
C GLU A 26 -7.61 12.71 1.47
N CYS A 27 -7.88 12.00 2.57
CA CYS A 27 -8.97 12.34 3.49
C CYS A 27 -8.77 13.74 4.07
N ASP A 28 -7.59 14.02 4.62
CA ASP A 28 -7.24 15.31 5.22
C ASP A 28 -7.37 16.46 4.19
N GLN A 29 -6.96 16.22 2.94
CA GLN A 29 -7.06 17.20 1.87
C GLN A 29 -8.51 17.50 1.50
N ILE A 30 -9.37 16.48 1.45
CA ILE A 30 -10.79 16.63 1.12
C ILE A 30 -11.53 17.37 2.24
N GLU A 31 -11.25 17.04 3.50
CA GLU A 31 -11.85 17.68 4.65
C GLU A 31 -11.38 19.14 4.79
N SER A 32 -10.07 19.38 4.68
CA SER A 32 -9.48 20.71 4.91
C SER A 32 -9.63 21.66 3.73
N SER A 33 -9.37 21.18 2.50
CA SER A 33 -9.35 22.04 1.31
C SER A 33 -10.69 22.14 0.60
N ARG A 34 -11.45 21.03 0.54
CA ARG A 34 -12.73 20.98 -0.19
C ARG A 34 -13.94 21.15 0.73
N LYS A 35 -13.74 21.13 2.06
CA LYS A 35 -14.82 21.10 3.08
C LYS A 35 -15.87 20.04 2.77
N GLN A 36 -15.41 18.92 2.20
CA GLN A 36 -16.25 17.79 1.81
C GLN A 36 -15.95 16.63 2.75
N SER A 37 -16.94 15.79 2.99
CA SER A 37 -16.74 14.53 3.72
C SER A 37 -16.56 13.37 2.75
N ILE A 38 -15.85 12.34 3.21
CA ILE A 38 -15.85 11.04 2.52
C ILE A 38 -17.24 10.43 2.69
N THR A 39 -17.88 10.11 1.57
CA THR A 39 -19.18 9.44 1.49
C THR A 39 -19.03 8.15 0.69
N LYS A 40 -20.04 7.27 0.76
CA LYS A 40 -20.04 6.05 -0.06
C LYS A 40 -19.96 6.33 -1.57
N SER A 41 -20.43 7.49 -2.03
CA SER A 41 -20.41 7.83 -3.46
C SER A 41 -19.06 8.35 -3.94
N ASN A 42 -18.26 9.01 -3.08
CA ASN A 42 -16.94 9.52 -3.46
C ASN A 42 -15.79 8.61 -3.01
N PHE A 43 -16.03 7.67 -2.08
CA PHE A 43 -15.03 6.76 -1.52
C PHE A 43 -14.13 6.13 -2.58
N ALA A 44 -14.72 5.54 -3.63
CA ALA A 44 -13.96 4.85 -4.68
C ALA A 44 -12.99 5.80 -5.41
N SER A 45 -13.42 7.02 -5.70
CA SER A 45 -12.60 8.02 -6.39
C SER A 45 -11.44 8.49 -5.52
N VAL A 46 -11.69 8.73 -4.22
CA VAL A 46 -10.64 9.12 -3.26
C VAL A 46 -9.64 7.99 -3.05
N TYR A 47 -10.16 6.78 -2.88
CA TYR A 47 -9.33 5.60 -2.71
C TYR A 47 -8.47 5.33 -3.95
N ALA A 48 -9.01 5.56 -5.15
CA ALA A 48 -8.25 5.41 -6.40
C ALA A 48 -7.05 6.38 -6.45
N GLN A 49 -7.18 7.61 -5.95
CA GLN A 49 -6.04 8.55 -5.88
C GLN A 49 -4.96 8.05 -4.94
N ALA A 50 -5.33 7.67 -3.71
CA ALA A 50 -4.40 7.09 -2.75
C ALA A 50 -3.74 5.80 -3.29
N HIS A 51 -4.49 4.97 -4.00
CA HIS A 51 -4.01 3.73 -4.61
C HIS A 51 -2.98 3.99 -5.71
N LEU A 52 -3.22 4.96 -6.59
CA LEU A 52 -2.28 5.32 -7.66
C LEU A 52 -0.96 5.90 -7.10
N GLN A 53 -1.02 6.62 -5.99
CA GLN A 53 0.15 7.14 -5.28
C GLN A 53 0.93 6.01 -4.57
N ALA A 54 0.21 5.05 -3.97
CA ALA A 54 0.81 3.97 -3.20
C ALA A 54 1.41 2.87 -4.09
N LEU A 55 0.73 2.45 -5.15
CA LEU A 55 1.10 1.33 -6.02
C LEU A 55 1.84 1.81 -7.28
N THR A 56 2.93 2.54 -7.09
CA THR A 56 3.84 2.88 -8.20
C THR A 56 4.74 1.69 -8.55
N PRO A 57 5.24 1.59 -9.80
CA PRO A 57 6.21 0.57 -10.18
C PRO A 57 7.44 0.52 -9.26
N ASP A 58 7.94 1.68 -8.82
CA ASP A 58 9.06 1.78 -7.88
C ASP A 58 8.73 1.20 -6.50
N ASN A 59 7.55 1.52 -5.95
CA ASN A 59 7.11 0.98 -4.65
C ASN A 59 6.91 -0.53 -4.73
N ILE A 60 6.33 -1.02 -5.82
CA ILE A 60 6.13 -2.44 -6.09
C ILE A 60 7.48 -3.15 -6.22
N CYS A 61 8.42 -2.61 -7.01
CA CYS A 61 9.76 -3.19 -7.17
C CYS A 61 10.53 -3.23 -5.84
N THR A 62 10.51 -2.14 -5.09
CA THR A 62 11.10 -2.07 -3.74
C THR A 62 10.46 -3.07 -2.80
N THR A 63 9.14 -3.31 -2.92
CA THR A 63 8.42 -4.35 -2.14
C THR A 63 8.97 -5.72 -2.43
N PHE A 64 9.08 -6.10 -3.70
CA PHE A 64 9.62 -7.41 -4.06
C PHE A 64 11.06 -7.59 -3.59
N GLN A 65 11.87 -6.54 -3.63
CA GLN A 65 13.25 -6.58 -3.12
C GLN A 65 13.30 -6.76 -1.61
N LYS A 66 12.54 -5.96 -0.84
CA LYS A 66 12.51 -6.03 0.62
C LYS A 66 11.95 -7.34 1.16
N THR A 67 10.98 -7.92 0.46
CA THR A 67 10.38 -9.21 0.81
C THR A 67 11.25 -10.40 0.40
N GLY A 68 12.35 -10.16 -0.32
CA GLY A 68 13.17 -11.22 -0.89
C GLY A 68 12.43 -12.04 -1.95
N ALA A 69 11.29 -11.56 -2.44
CA ALA A 69 10.55 -12.23 -3.50
C ALA A 69 11.23 -12.01 -4.86
N TRP A 70 11.79 -10.83 -5.10
CA TRP A 70 12.57 -10.53 -6.30
C TRP A 70 13.64 -9.45 -6.07
N PRO A 71 14.93 -9.73 -6.33
CA PRO A 71 15.47 -11.05 -6.64
C PRO A 71 15.22 -12.01 -5.48
N PHE A 72 14.97 -13.29 -5.81
CA PHE A 72 14.60 -14.28 -4.79
C PHE A 72 15.74 -14.45 -3.77
N ASN A 73 15.45 -14.17 -2.49
CA ASN A 73 16.37 -14.31 -1.38
C ASN A 73 15.76 -15.23 -0.32
N PRO A 74 16.19 -16.50 -0.24
CA PRO A 74 15.61 -17.49 0.67
C PRO A 74 15.83 -17.12 2.14
N ASP A 75 16.90 -16.40 2.50
CA ASP A 75 17.15 -16.00 3.90
C ASP A 75 16.16 -14.95 4.41
N VAL A 76 15.55 -14.20 3.49
CA VAL A 76 14.51 -13.21 3.78
C VAL A 76 13.13 -13.85 3.66
N VAL A 77 12.92 -14.77 2.71
CA VAL A 77 11.61 -15.42 2.47
C VAL A 77 11.31 -16.54 3.48
N MET A 78 12.33 -17.23 4.01
CA MET A 78 12.19 -18.39 4.89
C MET A 78 12.36 -18.08 6.38
N LYS A 79 12.53 -16.82 6.75
CA LYS A 79 12.55 -16.35 8.15
C LYS A 79 11.14 -16.08 8.67
#